data_AF-A0AAW1SBR3-F1
#
_entry.id   AF-A0AAW1SBR3-F1
#
_cell.length_a   1.000
_cell.length_b   1.000
_cell.length_c   1.000
_cell.angle_alpha   90.00
_cell.angle_beta   90.00
_cell.angle_gamma   90.00
#
_symmetry.space_group_name_H-M   'P 1'
#
loop_
_entity.id
_entity.type
_entity.pdbx_description
1 polymer ?
#
loop_
_entity_poly.entity_id
_entity_poly.type
_entity_poly.pdbx_seq_one_letter_code
_entity_poly.pdbx_strand_id
1 'polypeptide(L)'
;MGPPNRANGHQPAPADLRIKAAEVALLRRTIAQRQRQLASEREAAARQAAAEAAAEQQRQQDLARRRDRLKAGFAQAFREAEALAAAELREERGAVSAGADAREVARVLAAPGDYEVLRLAPGASAAALRRRYREMAVALHPDKCKVDGATNAFQRMVQAYQNLLRFV
;
A
#
# COMPACT_ATOMS: atom_id res chain seq x y z
N MET A 1 1.10 32.32 -78.02
CA MET A 1 -0.36 32.47 -78.12
C MET A 1 -1.02 31.44 -77.21
N GLY A 2 -1.49 31.84 -76.04
CA GLY A 2 -2.29 31.00 -75.14
C GLY A 2 -3.39 31.87 -74.51
N PRO A 3 -4.68 31.47 -74.52
CA PRO A 3 -5.75 32.34 -74.08
C PRO A 3 -5.82 32.43 -72.53
N PRO A 4 -6.17 33.59 -71.96
CA PRO A 4 -6.32 33.72 -70.51
C PRO A 4 -7.59 33.01 -70.02
N ASN A 5 -7.38 32.10 -69.07
CA ASN A 5 -8.40 31.38 -68.31
C ASN A 5 -9.24 32.38 -67.47
N ARG A 6 -10.49 32.64 -67.89
CA ARG A 6 -11.43 33.45 -67.12
C ARG A 6 -11.93 32.65 -65.91
N ALA A 7 -11.46 33.03 -64.74
CA ALA A 7 -12.00 32.60 -63.45
C ALA A 7 -13.52 32.86 -63.41
N ASN A 8 -14.29 31.79 -63.36
CA ASN A 8 -15.75 31.83 -63.28
C ASN A 8 -16.16 32.12 -61.83
N GLY A 9 -16.04 33.38 -61.40
CA GLY A 9 -16.53 33.86 -60.12
C GLY A 9 -18.05 34.02 -60.17
N HIS A 10 -18.79 33.00 -59.74
CA HIS A 10 -20.23 33.10 -59.51
C HIS A 10 -20.49 34.05 -58.34
N GLN A 11 -20.64 35.35 -58.61
CA GLN A 11 -21.09 36.32 -57.61
C GLN A 11 -22.59 36.08 -57.37
N PRO A 12 -22.99 35.73 -56.13
CA PRO A 12 -24.39 35.45 -55.84
C PRO A 12 -25.22 36.73 -56.02
N ALA A 13 -26.45 36.56 -56.50
CA ALA A 13 -27.36 37.68 -56.70
C ALA A 13 -27.63 38.39 -55.36
N PRO A 14 -27.85 39.73 -55.36
CA PRO A 14 -28.03 40.51 -54.13
C PRO A 14 -29.22 40.05 -53.27
N ALA A 15 -30.19 39.34 -53.84
CA ALA A 15 -31.29 38.71 -53.10
C ALA A 15 -30.85 37.50 -52.26
N ASP A 16 -29.98 36.64 -52.81
CA ASP A 16 -29.48 35.43 -52.13
C ASP A 16 -28.62 35.78 -50.92
N LEU A 17 -27.85 36.87 -51.01
CA LEU A 17 -27.06 37.39 -49.90
C LEU A 17 -27.93 37.86 -48.73
N ARG A 18 -29.10 38.44 -49.01
CA ARG A 18 -30.05 38.89 -47.96
C ARG A 18 -30.73 37.71 -47.28
N ILE A 19 -31.11 36.67 -48.04
CA ILE A 19 -31.70 35.45 -47.49
C ILE A 19 -30.69 34.74 -46.57
N LYS A 20 -29.45 34.55 -47.04
CA LYS A 20 -28.37 33.96 -46.25
C LYS A 20 -28.03 34.79 -45.01
N ALA A 21 -28.04 36.11 -45.11
CA ALA A 21 -27.81 36.99 -43.96
C ALA A 21 -28.90 36.85 -42.89
N ALA A 22 -30.17 36.71 -43.30
CA ALA A 22 -31.29 36.47 -42.38
C ALA A 22 -31.19 35.09 -41.71
N GLU A 23 -30.82 34.05 -42.46
CA GLU A 23 -30.60 32.70 -41.94
C GLU A 23 -29.45 32.65 -40.94
N VAL A 24 -28.31 33.30 -41.24
CA VAL A 24 -27.18 33.43 -40.32
C VAL A 24 -27.58 34.19 -39.06
N ALA A 25 -28.40 35.24 -39.17
CA ALA A 25 -28.89 35.98 -38.01
C ALA A 25 -29.80 35.11 -37.11
N LEU A 26 -30.66 34.27 -37.72
CA LEU A 26 -31.50 33.32 -37.00
C LEU A 26 -30.66 32.28 -36.28
N LEU A 27 -29.71 31.65 -36.97
CA LEU A 27 -28.81 30.64 -36.39
C LEU A 27 -28.00 31.21 -35.22
N ARG A 28 -27.48 32.44 -35.33
CA ARG A 28 -26.78 33.11 -34.23
C ARG A 28 -27.67 33.32 -33.01
N ARG A 29 -28.95 33.69 -33.20
CA ARG A 29 -29.92 33.83 -32.10
C ARG A 29 -30.20 32.48 -31.43
N THR A 30 -30.40 31.42 -32.22
CA THR A 30 -30.62 30.06 -31.72
C THR A 30 -29.41 29.55 -30.94
N ILE A 31 -28.19 29.77 -31.46
CA ILE A 31 -26.95 29.40 -30.79
C ILE A 31 -26.83 30.16 -29.45
N ALA A 32 -27.07 31.47 -29.45
CA ALA A 32 -27.01 32.26 -28.22
C ALA A 32 -28.06 31.81 -27.17
N GLN A 33 -29.28 31.49 -27.61
CA GLN A 33 -30.33 30.97 -26.73
C GLN A 33 -29.94 29.60 -26.16
N ARG A 34 -29.41 28.69 -27.00
CA ARG A 34 -28.98 27.37 -26.54
C ARG A 34 -27.77 27.45 -25.61
N GLN A 35 -26.84 28.35 -25.87
CA GLN A 35 -25.70 28.61 -24.97
C GLN A 35 -26.17 29.12 -23.61
N ARG A 36 -27.18 30.01 -23.55
CA ARG A 36 -27.77 30.46 -22.29
C ARG A 36 -28.47 29.32 -21.52
N GLN A 37 -29.24 28.49 -22.22
CA GLN A 37 -29.87 27.30 -21.62
C GLN A 37 -28.83 26.34 -21.05
N LEU A 38 -27.81 26.00 -21.83
CA LEU A 38 -26.72 25.11 -21.38
C LEU A 38 -25.95 25.71 -20.21
N ALA A 39 -25.74 27.03 -20.18
CA ALA A 39 -25.11 27.71 -19.05
C ALA A 39 -25.96 27.59 -17.78
N SER A 40 -27.28 27.84 -17.87
CA SER A 40 -28.18 27.68 -16.71
C SER A 40 -28.30 26.23 -16.24
N GLU A 41 -28.34 25.27 -17.16
CA GLU A 41 -28.38 23.84 -16.84
C GLU A 41 -27.08 23.39 -16.17
N ARG A 42 -25.92 23.81 -16.69
CA ARG A 42 -24.61 23.52 -16.08
C ARG A 42 -24.47 24.17 -14.72
N GLU A 43 -24.95 25.39 -14.54
CA GLU A 43 -24.93 26.06 -13.24
C GLU A 43 -25.84 25.34 -12.23
N ALA A 44 -27.04 24.93 -12.63
CA ALA A 44 -27.93 24.14 -11.79
C ALA A 44 -27.31 22.78 -11.43
N ALA A 45 -26.73 22.07 -12.40
CA ALA A 45 -26.04 20.80 -12.18
C ALA A 45 -24.82 20.96 -11.26
N ALA A 46 -24.04 22.04 -11.42
CA ALA A 46 -22.90 22.34 -10.55
C ALA A 46 -23.35 22.64 -9.11
N ARG A 47 -24.45 23.38 -8.94
CA ARG A 47 -25.03 23.66 -7.61
C ARG A 47 -25.56 22.38 -6.95
N GLN A 48 -26.22 21.51 -7.72
CA GLN A 48 -26.68 20.20 -7.22
C GLN A 48 -25.51 19.31 -6.82
N ALA A 49 -24.50 19.16 -7.67
CA ALA A 49 -23.30 18.39 -7.38
C ALA A 49 -22.54 18.94 -6.16
N ALA A 50 -22.46 20.27 -6.01
CA ALA A 50 -21.86 20.89 -4.83
C ALA A 50 -22.66 20.61 -3.55
N ALA A 51 -24.00 20.62 -3.62
CA ALA A 51 -24.85 20.28 -2.49
C ALA A 51 -24.72 18.80 -2.09
N GLU A 52 -24.66 17.89 -3.07
CA GLU A 52 -24.41 16.46 -2.85
C GLU A 52 -23.04 16.21 -2.23
N ALA A 53 -21.98 16.82 -2.78
CA ALA A 53 -20.63 16.73 -2.23
C ALA A 53 -20.56 17.26 -0.79
N ALA A 54 -21.24 18.37 -0.49
CA ALA A 54 -21.32 18.90 0.86
C ALA A 54 -22.05 17.94 1.83
N ALA A 55 -23.14 17.31 1.39
CA ALA A 55 -23.87 16.33 2.17
C ALA A 55 -23.04 15.05 2.43
N GLU A 56 -22.30 14.58 1.42
CA GLU A 56 -21.36 13.46 1.57
C GLU A 56 -20.22 13.78 2.53
N GLN A 57 -19.63 14.97 2.44
CA GLN A 57 -18.61 15.43 3.38
C GLN A 57 -19.13 15.46 4.81
N GLN A 58 -20.35 15.96 5.04
CA GLN A 58 -20.97 15.94 6.37
C GLN A 58 -21.16 14.51 6.90
N ARG A 59 -21.66 13.59 6.06
CA ARG A 59 -21.79 12.17 6.43
C ARG A 59 -20.45 11.55 6.81
N GLN A 60 -19.39 11.82 6.04
CA GLN A 60 -18.05 11.32 6.33
C GLN A 60 -17.51 11.88 7.65
N GLN A 61 -17.70 13.18 7.90
CA GLN A 61 -17.30 13.80 9.17
C GLN A 61 -18.05 13.19 10.37
N ASP A 62 -19.35 12.94 10.24
CA ASP A 62 -20.14 12.30 11.30
C ASP A 62 -19.69 10.86 11.58
N LEU A 63 -19.41 10.09 10.53
CA LEU A 63 -18.87 8.74 10.69
C LEU A 63 -17.49 8.78 11.35
N ALA A 64 -16.62 9.71 10.97
CA ALA A 64 -15.31 9.90 11.60
C ALA A 64 -15.46 10.22 13.10
N ARG A 65 -16.36 11.15 13.45
CA ARG A 65 -16.65 11.50 14.85
C ARG A 65 -17.18 10.30 15.65
N ARG A 66 -18.10 9.52 15.08
CA ARG A 66 -18.63 8.31 15.72
C ARG A 66 -17.52 7.27 15.94
N ARG A 67 -16.69 7.03 14.92
CA ARG A 67 -15.52 6.14 15.02
C ARG A 67 -14.58 6.58 16.13
N ASP A 68 -14.26 7.86 16.19
CA ASP A 68 -13.32 8.37 17.20
C ASP A 68 -13.92 8.30 18.61
N ARG A 69 -15.24 8.54 18.76
CA ARG A 69 -15.95 8.32 20.04
C ARG A 69 -15.93 6.85 20.47
N LEU A 70 -16.17 5.92 19.54
CA LEU A 70 -16.06 4.48 19.78
C LEU A 70 -14.65 4.09 20.21
N LYS A 71 -13.61 4.54 19.47
CA LYS A 71 -12.21 4.30 19.81
C LYS A 71 -11.85 4.84 21.19
N ALA A 72 -12.29 6.05 21.52
CA ALA A 72 -12.07 6.64 22.84
C ALA A 72 -12.78 5.84 23.95
N GLY A 73 -14.02 5.40 23.71
CA GLY A 73 -14.77 4.55 24.63
C GLY A 73 -14.11 3.19 24.90
N PHE A 74 -13.39 2.65 23.92
CA PHE A 74 -12.65 1.38 24.03
C PHE A 74 -11.13 1.58 24.20
N ALA A 75 -10.65 2.78 24.51
CA ALA A 75 -9.22 3.10 24.52
C ALA A 75 -8.41 2.25 25.52
N GLN A 76 -9.03 1.81 26.62
CA GLN A 76 -8.39 0.92 27.57
C GLN A 76 -8.20 -0.50 26.99
N ALA A 77 -9.26 -1.08 26.43
CA ALA A 77 -9.21 -2.41 25.82
C ALA A 77 -8.23 -2.49 24.64
N PHE A 78 -8.17 -1.43 23.80
CA PHE A 78 -7.19 -1.37 22.71
C PHE A 78 -5.74 -1.29 23.22
N ARG A 79 -5.47 -0.48 24.24
CA ARG A 79 -4.12 -0.39 24.83
C ARG A 79 -3.68 -1.69 25.48
N GLU A 80 -4.59 -2.39 26.17
CA GLU A 80 -4.31 -3.70 26.77
C GLU A 80 -4.02 -4.75 25.70
N ALA A 81 -4.80 -4.80 24.63
CA ALA A 81 -4.54 -5.69 23.50
C ALA A 81 -3.21 -5.37 22.78
N GLU A 82 -2.92 -4.09 22.56
CA GLU A 82 -1.62 -3.66 22.00
C GLU A 82 -0.45 -4.00 22.92
N ALA A 83 -0.61 -3.85 24.24
CA ALA A 83 0.42 -4.20 25.21
C ALA A 83 0.66 -5.72 25.26
N LEU A 84 -0.40 -6.52 25.18
CA LEU A 84 -0.31 -7.98 25.10
C LEU A 84 0.40 -8.41 23.81
N ALA A 85 -0.02 -7.89 22.65
CA ALA A 85 0.64 -8.17 21.38
C ALA A 85 2.11 -7.72 21.38
N ALA A 86 2.41 -6.55 21.96
CA ALA A 86 3.78 -6.08 22.10
C ALA A 86 4.60 -6.94 23.08
N ALA A 87 3.99 -7.47 24.13
CA ALA A 87 4.62 -8.40 25.06
C ALA A 87 4.92 -9.74 24.38
N GLU A 88 3.99 -10.29 23.60
CA GLU A 88 4.18 -11.51 22.79
C GLU A 88 5.32 -11.31 21.78
N LEU A 89 5.30 -10.22 21.01
CA LEU A 89 6.40 -9.91 20.08
C LEU A 89 7.74 -9.69 20.78
N ARG A 90 7.73 -9.15 22.01
CA ARG A 90 8.94 -8.93 22.80
C ARG A 90 9.45 -10.24 23.41
N GLU A 91 8.58 -11.17 23.76
CA GLU A 91 8.95 -12.53 24.15
C GLU A 91 9.62 -13.26 22.98
N GLU A 92 8.99 -13.20 21.79
CA GLU A 92 9.54 -13.76 20.56
C GLU A 92 10.90 -13.14 20.19
N ARG A 93 11.09 -11.83 20.36
CA ARG A 93 12.37 -11.13 20.07
C ARG A 93 13.41 -11.24 21.19
N GLY A 94 12.97 -11.33 22.44
CA GLY A 94 13.81 -11.54 23.63
C GLY A 94 14.50 -12.90 23.59
N ALA A 95 13.85 -13.90 22.99
CA ALA A 95 14.47 -15.18 22.67
C ALA A 95 15.56 -15.13 21.58
N VAL A 96 15.77 -13.98 20.91
CA VAL A 96 16.63 -13.85 19.71
C VAL A 96 17.75 -12.81 19.84
N SER A 97 17.72 -11.95 20.85
CA SER A 97 18.61 -10.76 20.92
C SER A 97 19.52 -10.65 22.15
N ALA A 98 19.58 -11.66 23.01
CA ALA A 98 20.76 -11.76 23.88
C ALA A 98 21.91 -12.26 23.00
N GLY A 99 23.04 -11.54 22.98
CA GLY A 99 24.29 -12.05 22.40
C GLY A 99 24.59 -13.45 22.93
N ALA A 100 25.50 -14.20 22.31
CA ALA A 100 25.82 -15.56 22.76
C ALA A 100 26.35 -15.57 24.20
N ASP A 101 25.41 -15.58 25.14
CA ASP A 101 25.61 -15.81 26.54
C ASP A 101 25.97 -17.28 26.67
N ALA A 102 26.75 -17.62 27.71
CA ALA A 102 27.07 -19.00 28.03
C ALA A 102 25.82 -19.90 28.13
N ARG A 103 24.65 -19.31 28.40
CA ARG A 103 23.34 -19.97 28.38
C ARG A 103 22.92 -20.46 27.00
N GLU A 104 23.15 -19.67 25.96
CA GLU A 104 22.80 -20.01 24.57
C GLU A 104 23.70 -21.16 24.09
N VAL A 105 25.00 -21.07 24.36
CA VAL A 105 25.98 -22.13 24.08
C VAL A 105 25.62 -23.42 24.81
N ALA A 106 25.37 -23.35 26.12
CA ALA A 106 24.98 -24.51 26.92
C ALA A 106 23.68 -25.15 26.41
N ARG A 107 22.68 -24.34 26.04
CA ARG A 107 21.41 -24.87 25.50
C ARG A 107 21.65 -25.57 24.16
N VAL A 108 22.38 -24.97 23.25
CA VAL A 108 22.68 -25.61 21.94
C VAL A 108 23.41 -26.92 22.14
N LEU A 109 24.34 -27.01 23.10
CA LEU A 109 25.04 -28.26 23.44
C LEU A 109 24.16 -29.28 24.19
N ALA A 110 23.12 -28.83 24.92
CA ALA A 110 22.20 -29.72 25.64
C ALA A 110 20.98 -30.14 24.82
N ALA A 111 20.67 -29.48 23.69
CA ALA A 111 19.49 -29.77 22.90
C ALA A 111 19.47 -31.24 22.41
N PRO A 112 18.33 -31.95 22.43
CA PRO A 112 18.23 -33.34 21.98
C PRO A 112 18.14 -33.50 20.44
N GLY A 113 17.64 -32.50 19.70
CA GLY A 113 17.39 -32.63 18.26
C GLY A 113 17.67 -31.37 17.42
N ASP A 114 17.78 -31.55 16.10
CA ASP A 114 18.19 -30.50 15.15
C ASP A 114 17.20 -29.33 15.08
N TYR A 115 15.90 -29.61 15.16
CA TYR A 115 14.86 -28.58 15.22
C TYR A 115 14.97 -27.72 16.49
N GLU A 116 15.28 -28.34 17.63
CA GLU A 116 15.44 -27.65 18.92
C GLU A 116 16.73 -26.82 18.98
N VAL A 117 17.81 -27.31 18.35
CA VAL A 117 19.06 -26.55 18.19
C VAL A 117 18.77 -25.21 17.53
N LEU A 118 17.99 -25.20 16.44
CA LEU A 118 17.64 -23.99 15.70
C LEU A 118 16.43 -23.24 16.24
N ARG A 119 15.75 -23.76 17.28
CA ARG A 119 14.47 -23.24 17.80
C ARG A 119 13.39 -23.13 16.71
N LEU A 120 13.24 -24.19 15.93
CA LEU A 120 12.21 -24.31 14.90
C LEU A 120 11.23 -25.41 15.27
N ALA A 121 9.96 -25.23 14.91
CA ALA A 121 8.98 -26.30 15.01
C ALA A 121 9.23 -27.35 13.90
N PRO A 122 8.93 -28.64 14.14
CA PRO A 122 8.87 -29.64 13.07
C PRO A 122 7.94 -29.17 11.96
N GLY A 123 8.39 -29.24 10.70
CA GLY A 123 7.63 -28.73 9.54
C GLY A 123 7.82 -27.24 9.22
N ALA A 124 8.76 -26.55 9.87
CA ALA A 124 9.13 -25.19 9.50
C ALA A 124 9.62 -25.09 8.04
N SER A 125 9.27 -24.00 7.36
CA SER A 125 9.62 -23.80 5.95
C SER A 125 11.12 -23.57 5.72
N ALA A 126 11.60 -23.85 4.51
CA ALA A 126 12.99 -23.60 4.11
C ALA A 126 13.41 -22.13 4.32
N ALA A 127 12.46 -21.20 4.16
CA ALA A 127 12.69 -19.77 4.40
C ALA A 127 12.90 -19.47 5.89
N ALA A 128 12.11 -20.08 6.77
CA ALA A 128 12.26 -19.97 8.23
C ALA A 128 13.60 -20.58 8.69
N LEU A 129 13.96 -21.76 8.16
CA LEU A 129 15.23 -22.43 8.44
C LEU A 129 16.44 -21.54 8.09
N ARG A 130 16.50 -21.03 6.85
CA ARG A 130 17.59 -20.16 6.39
C ARG A 130 17.66 -18.85 7.18
N ARG A 131 16.51 -18.25 7.50
CA ARG A 131 16.46 -17.03 8.32
C ARG A 131 17.05 -17.29 9.69
N ARG A 132 16.61 -18.36 10.35
CA ARG A 132 17.01 -18.67 11.72
C ARG A 132 18.48 -19.04 11.85
N TYR A 133 19.00 -19.78 10.87
CA TYR A 133 20.43 -20.07 10.75
C TYR A 133 21.26 -18.78 10.69
N ARG A 134 20.89 -17.79 9.86
CA ARG A 134 21.63 -16.52 9.77
C ARG A 134 21.62 -15.74 11.08
N GLU A 135 20.47 -15.68 11.74
CA GLU A 135 20.33 -15.01 13.04
C GLU A 135 21.24 -15.66 14.10
N MET A 136 21.19 -16.98 14.22
CA MET A 136 22.00 -17.71 15.20
C MET A 136 23.49 -17.72 14.85
N ALA A 137 23.85 -17.75 13.55
CA ALA A 137 25.24 -17.69 13.12
C ALA A 137 25.89 -16.35 13.49
N VAL A 138 25.15 -15.24 13.45
CA VAL A 138 25.64 -13.94 13.90
C VAL A 138 25.80 -13.90 15.43
N ALA A 139 24.89 -14.54 16.16
CA ALA A 139 24.94 -14.60 17.62
C ALA A 139 26.09 -15.48 18.14
N LEU A 140 26.20 -16.72 17.64
CA LEU A 140 27.14 -17.76 18.09
C LEU A 140 28.50 -17.75 17.36
N HIS A 141 28.80 -16.73 16.57
CA HIS A 141 30.06 -16.70 15.82
C HIS A 141 31.27 -16.71 16.77
N PRO A 142 32.26 -17.61 16.57
CA PRO A 142 33.39 -17.76 17.49
C PRO A 142 34.29 -16.50 17.58
N ASP A 143 34.25 -15.62 16.57
CA ASP A 143 34.93 -14.31 16.60
C ASP A 143 34.31 -13.34 17.62
N LYS A 144 32.99 -13.42 17.82
CA LYS A 144 32.24 -12.50 18.70
C LYS A 144 31.98 -13.07 20.08
N CYS A 145 31.94 -14.40 20.21
CA CYS A 145 31.69 -15.10 21.46
C CYS A 145 32.95 -15.84 21.92
N LYS A 146 33.60 -15.33 22.97
CA LYS A 146 34.80 -15.93 23.59
C LYS A 146 34.48 -16.96 24.70
N VAL A 147 33.25 -17.46 24.73
CA VAL A 147 32.81 -18.41 25.76
C VAL A 147 33.30 -19.82 25.42
N ASP A 148 33.72 -20.56 26.44
CA ASP A 148 34.10 -21.96 26.29
C ASP A 148 32.98 -22.79 25.66
N GLY A 149 33.30 -23.52 24.60
CA GLY A 149 32.33 -24.32 23.85
C GLY A 149 31.51 -23.58 22.80
N ALA A 150 31.72 -22.27 22.59
CA ALA A 150 31.05 -21.52 21.52
C ALA A 150 31.32 -22.13 20.13
N THR A 151 32.56 -22.54 19.86
CA THR A 151 32.94 -23.25 18.63
C THR A 151 32.16 -24.55 18.46
N ASN A 152 32.02 -25.35 19.53
CA ASN A 152 31.30 -26.62 19.48
C ASN A 152 29.80 -26.40 19.27
N ALA A 153 29.21 -25.39 19.92
CA ALA A 153 27.82 -25.01 19.71
C ALA A 153 27.58 -24.52 18.27
N PHE A 154 28.49 -23.72 17.72
CA PHE A 154 28.41 -23.26 16.34
C PHE A 154 28.48 -24.42 15.34
N GLN A 155 29.44 -25.34 15.52
CA GLN A 155 29.54 -26.55 14.68
C GLN A 155 28.27 -27.40 14.75
N ARG A 156 27.72 -27.59 15.96
CA ARG A 156 26.46 -28.32 16.14
C ARG A 156 25.28 -27.64 15.43
N MET A 157 25.20 -26.32 15.51
CA MET A 157 24.19 -25.53 14.79
C MET A 157 24.31 -25.69 13.27
N VAL A 158 25.54 -25.67 12.74
CA VAL A 158 25.80 -25.89 11.30
C VAL A 158 25.37 -27.29 10.88
N GLN A 159 25.70 -28.32 11.67
CA GLN A 159 25.29 -29.69 11.40
C GLN A 159 23.76 -29.85 11.38
N ALA A 160 23.08 -29.28 12.38
CA ALA A 160 21.62 -29.29 12.45
C ALA A 160 21.00 -28.62 11.21
N TYR A 161 21.55 -27.48 10.76
CA TYR A 161 21.08 -26.81 9.54
C TYR A 161 21.25 -27.69 8.30
N GLN A 162 22.40 -28.34 8.12
CA GLN A 162 22.65 -29.23 6.99
C GLN A 162 21.72 -30.44 7.00
N ASN A 163 21.47 -31.03 8.17
CA ASN A 163 20.56 -32.14 8.34
C ASN A 163 19.13 -31.74 7.95
N LEU A 164 18.62 -30.62 8.47
CA LEU A 164 17.28 -30.14 8.18
C LEU A 164 17.11 -29.70 6.73
N LEU A 165 18.13 -29.09 6.12
CA LEU A 165 18.08 -28.65 4.73
C LEU A 165 17.87 -29.82 3.75
N ARG A 166 18.24 -31.04 4.13
CA ARG A 166 18.02 -32.24 3.30
C ARG A 166 16.54 -32.66 3.25
N PHE A 167 15.74 -32.24 4.22
CA PHE A 167 14.36 -32.70 4.42
C PHE A 167 13.30 -31.60 4.25
N VAL A 168 13.71 -30.36 3.97
CA VAL A 168 12.85 -29.16 3.92
C VAL A 168 12.88 -28.51 2.54
#